data_AF-A0A6Y0EZI5-F1
#
_entry.id   AF-A0A6Y0EZI5-F1
#
_cell.length_a   1.000
_cell.length_b   1.000
_cell.length_c   1.000
_cell.angle_alpha   90.00
_cell.angle_beta   90.00
_cell.angle_gamma   90.00
#
_symmetry.space_group_name_H-M   'P 1'
#
loop_
_entity.id
_entity.type
_entity.pdbx_description
1 polymer ?
#
loop_
_entity_poly.entity_id
_entity_poly.type
_entity_poly.pdbx_seq_one_letter_code
_entity_poly.pdbx_strand_id
1 'polypeptide(L)'
;MSLLESIISHQIWLQRTASGEVKDLAPFIQEMRGEIKRQVLLFGDDGRSTARLNKLLRDLEKALTGLTDDWQTKLTEDLKELAAYEAEWNVKALGANVNAEFVTPGAEQVWAAVEFQPLSLSDKPVDFTKLMSGWGETEVARLVTGVKMGFVQGQTTRQIVKNVVGAGGLADISERNAATVIRTALSHASNEARNETYRQNGDIIEKYEWVSTLDSRTSTICRARDGMTWEIGKGPMPPA
;
A
#
# COMPACT_ATOMS: atom_id res chain seq x y z
N MET A 1 -30.48 -9.42 0.50
CA MET A 1 -29.18 -9.47 1.20
C MET A 1 -29.17 -8.28 2.13
N SER A 2 -28.87 -8.48 3.40
CA SER A 2 -28.76 -7.37 4.35
C SER A 2 -27.56 -6.48 4.01
N LEU A 3 -27.59 -5.21 4.45
CA LEU A 3 -26.47 -4.29 4.29
C LEU A 3 -25.15 -4.87 4.82
N LEU A 4 -25.20 -5.52 5.98
CA LEU A 4 -24.03 -6.14 6.60
C LEU A 4 -23.44 -7.26 5.72
N GLU A 5 -24.27 -8.16 5.19
CA GLU A 5 -23.83 -9.22 4.27
C GLU A 5 -23.23 -8.65 2.98
N SER A 6 -23.80 -7.57 2.45
CA SER A 6 -23.26 -6.87 1.28
C SER A 6 -21.88 -6.26 1.56
N ILE A 7 -21.70 -5.60 2.70
CA ILE A 7 -20.41 -5.04 3.12
C ILE A 7 -19.37 -6.14 3.33
N ILE A 8 -19.72 -7.23 4.00
CA ILE A 8 -18.79 -8.37 4.21
C ILE A 8 -18.38 -8.99 2.88
N SER A 9 -19.34 -9.22 1.99
CA SER A 9 -19.07 -9.79 0.66
C SER A 9 -18.16 -8.86 -0.16
N HIS A 10 -18.41 -7.55 -0.09
CA HIS A 10 -17.60 -6.54 -0.77
C HIS A 10 -16.18 -6.47 -0.22
N GLN A 11 -16.01 -6.57 1.10
CA GLN A 11 -14.70 -6.62 1.73
C GLN A 11 -13.86 -7.79 1.21
N ILE A 12 -14.48 -8.95 0.93
CA ILE A 12 -13.78 -10.08 0.30
C ILE A 12 -13.29 -9.71 -1.11
N TRP A 13 -14.12 -9.03 -1.90
CA TRP A 13 -13.74 -8.55 -3.23
C TRP A 13 -12.61 -7.52 -3.16
N LEU A 14 -12.63 -6.59 -2.22
CA LEU A 14 -11.54 -5.65 -1.98
C LEU A 14 -10.22 -6.35 -1.65
N GLN A 15 -10.25 -7.41 -0.83
CA GLN A 15 -9.05 -8.21 -0.54
C GLN A 15 -8.53 -8.95 -1.78
N ARG A 16 -9.42 -9.33 -2.71
CA ARG A 16 -9.03 -9.91 -4.00
C ARG A 16 -8.42 -8.87 -4.92
N THR A 17 -9.00 -7.68 -5.00
CA THR A 17 -8.44 -6.54 -5.74
C THR A 17 -7.04 -6.22 -5.23
N ALA A 18 -6.86 -6.08 -3.91
CA ALA A 18 -5.54 -5.88 -3.32
C ALA A 18 -4.54 -6.99 -3.65
N SER A 19 -5.00 -8.23 -3.78
CA SER A 19 -4.13 -9.34 -4.19
C SER A 19 -3.80 -9.30 -5.69
N GLY A 20 -4.68 -8.72 -6.52
CA GLY A 20 -4.43 -8.37 -7.92
C GLY A 20 -3.36 -7.29 -8.04
N GLU A 21 -3.51 -6.18 -7.31
CA GLU A 21 -2.52 -5.09 -7.27
C GLU A 21 -1.14 -5.58 -6.83
N VAL A 22 -1.09 -6.46 -5.82
CA VAL A 22 0.16 -7.11 -5.38
C VAL A 22 0.77 -7.99 -6.47
N LYS A 23 -0.04 -8.61 -7.32
CA LYS A 23 0.46 -9.38 -8.47
C LYS A 23 1.02 -8.46 -9.56
N ASP A 24 0.41 -7.30 -9.75
CA ASP A 24 0.83 -6.31 -10.74
C ASP A 24 2.10 -5.56 -10.34
N LEU A 25 2.50 -5.65 -9.07
CA LEU A 25 3.84 -5.27 -8.59
C LEU A 25 4.95 -6.22 -9.10
N ALA A 26 4.64 -7.49 -9.38
CA ALA A 26 5.66 -8.50 -9.66
C ALA A 26 6.61 -8.13 -10.83
N PRO A 27 6.14 -7.57 -11.97
CA PRO A 27 7.02 -7.12 -13.05
C PRO A 27 8.05 -6.08 -12.58
N PHE A 28 7.64 -5.07 -11.81
CA PHE A 28 8.54 -4.03 -11.30
C PHE A 28 9.63 -4.61 -10.40
N ILE A 29 9.26 -5.53 -9.51
CA ILE A 29 10.24 -6.24 -8.66
C ILE A 29 11.21 -7.08 -9.51
N GLN A 30 10.73 -7.75 -10.57
CA GLN A 30 11.61 -8.49 -11.48
C GLN A 30 12.55 -7.57 -12.26
N GLU A 31 12.11 -6.39 -12.67
CA GLU A 31 12.93 -5.38 -13.32
C GLU A 31 14.01 -4.85 -12.38
N MET A 32 13.66 -4.52 -11.13
CA MET A 32 14.62 -4.12 -10.10
C MET A 32 15.68 -5.22 -9.87
N ARG A 33 15.24 -6.49 -9.77
CA ARG A 33 16.15 -7.63 -9.63
C ARG A 33 17.07 -7.77 -10.83
N GLY A 34 16.52 -7.64 -12.04
CA GLY A 34 17.24 -7.70 -13.30
C GLY A 34 18.30 -6.62 -13.39
N GLU A 35 17.97 -5.39 -13.01
CA GLU A 35 18.87 -4.25 -13.08
C GLU A 35 20.03 -4.37 -12.10
N ILE A 36 19.76 -4.76 -10.84
CA ILE A 36 20.81 -5.04 -9.86
C ILE A 36 21.72 -6.16 -10.35
N LYS A 37 21.14 -7.27 -10.82
CA LYS A 37 21.91 -8.41 -11.35
C LYS A 37 22.80 -7.97 -12.51
N ARG A 38 22.26 -7.20 -13.45
CA ARG A 38 22.98 -6.71 -14.63
C ARG A 38 24.16 -5.83 -14.22
N GLN A 39 23.93 -4.77 -13.44
CA GLN A 39 24.99 -3.83 -13.10
C GLN A 39 26.05 -4.45 -12.18
N VAL A 40 25.66 -5.27 -11.20
CA VAL A 40 26.61 -5.93 -10.27
C VAL A 40 27.48 -6.95 -11.00
N LEU A 41 26.94 -7.73 -11.95
CA LEU A 41 27.74 -8.67 -12.72
C LEU A 41 28.66 -7.96 -13.72
N LEU A 42 28.19 -6.88 -14.36
CA LEU A 42 29.02 -6.06 -15.27
C LEU A 42 30.18 -5.36 -14.55
N PHE A 43 30.01 -5.03 -13.27
CA PHE A 43 31.08 -4.44 -12.47
C PHE A 43 32.30 -5.37 -12.35
N GLY A 44 32.04 -6.68 -12.25
CA GLY A 44 33.06 -7.72 -12.13
C GLY A 44 33.73 -7.77 -10.76
N ASP A 45 34.56 -8.81 -10.55
CA ASP A 45 35.33 -8.97 -9.31
C ASP A 45 36.68 -8.24 -9.35
N ASP A 46 37.16 -7.88 -10.55
CA ASP A 46 38.46 -7.25 -10.77
C ASP A 46 38.45 -5.72 -10.58
N GLY A 47 39.51 -5.20 -9.97
CA GLY A 47 39.79 -3.75 -9.92
C GLY A 47 38.78 -2.93 -9.11
N ARG A 48 38.37 -3.44 -7.94
CA ARG A 48 37.42 -2.77 -7.02
C ARG A 48 38.01 -1.51 -6.41
N SER A 49 37.84 -0.37 -7.06
CA SER A 49 38.16 0.95 -6.48
C SER A 49 36.91 1.61 -5.89
N THR A 50 37.13 2.43 -4.86
CA THR A 50 36.06 3.22 -4.21
C THR A 50 35.33 4.12 -5.20
N ALA A 51 36.06 4.74 -6.13
CA ALA A 51 35.48 5.59 -7.17
C ALA A 51 34.54 4.82 -8.11
N ARG A 52 34.94 3.62 -8.57
CA ARG A 52 34.11 2.77 -9.43
C ARG A 52 32.88 2.26 -8.68
N LEU A 53 33.03 1.83 -7.43
CA LEU A 53 31.92 1.36 -6.61
C LEU A 53 30.90 2.47 -6.34
N ASN A 54 31.35 3.67 -5.97
CA ASN A 54 30.46 4.80 -5.76
C ASN A 54 29.70 5.19 -7.04
N LYS A 55 30.30 5.02 -8.21
CA LYS A 55 29.60 5.20 -9.49
C LYS A 55 28.50 4.14 -9.68
N LEU A 56 28.84 2.86 -9.52
CA LEU A 56 27.86 1.76 -9.59
C LEU A 56 26.67 1.99 -8.65
N LEU A 57 26.92 2.35 -7.39
CA LEU A 57 25.85 2.53 -6.41
C LEU A 57 24.91 3.68 -6.79
N ARG A 58 25.44 4.78 -7.33
CA ARG A 58 24.62 5.90 -7.84
C ARG A 58 23.81 5.51 -9.08
N ASP A 59 24.42 4.77 -10.00
CA ASP A 59 23.74 4.31 -11.22
C ASP A 59 22.63 3.31 -10.87
N LEU A 60 22.83 2.46 -9.85
CA LEU A 60 21.80 1.58 -9.28
C LEU A 60 20.67 2.38 -8.61
N GLU A 61 21.01 3.31 -7.72
CA GLU A 61 20.03 4.14 -7.01
C GLU A 61 19.13 4.89 -7.99
N LYS A 62 19.72 5.52 -9.01
CA LYS A 62 18.96 6.22 -10.05
C LYS A 62 18.04 5.28 -10.83
N ALA A 63 18.53 4.11 -11.25
CA ALA A 63 17.73 3.17 -12.03
C ALA A 63 16.56 2.60 -11.21
N LEU A 64 16.81 2.22 -9.96
CA LEU A 64 15.78 1.68 -9.07
C LEU A 64 14.75 2.73 -8.67
N THR A 65 15.16 3.99 -8.47
CA THR A 65 14.23 5.10 -8.16
C THR A 65 13.25 5.32 -9.32
N GLY A 66 13.73 5.32 -10.57
CA GLY A 66 12.84 5.44 -11.73
C GLY A 66 11.79 4.32 -11.80
N LEU A 67 12.18 3.08 -11.52
CA LEU A 67 11.25 1.95 -11.48
C LEU A 67 10.21 2.08 -10.36
N THR A 68 10.61 2.59 -9.19
CA THR A 68 9.67 2.82 -8.08
C THR A 68 8.71 3.97 -8.36
N ASP A 69 9.16 5.02 -9.05
CA ASP A 69 8.33 6.18 -9.41
C ASP A 69 7.26 5.80 -10.45
N ASP A 70 7.62 5.01 -11.47
CA ASP A 70 6.69 4.50 -12.48
C ASP A 70 5.59 3.64 -11.84
N TRP A 71 5.98 2.75 -10.94
CA TRP A 71 5.04 1.93 -10.18
C TRP A 71 4.14 2.78 -9.28
N GLN A 72 4.70 3.77 -8.58
CA GLN A 72 3.94 4.63 -7.67
C GLN A 72 2.89 5.43 -8.44
N THR A 73 3.23 5.89 -9.63
CA THR A 73 2.29 6.57 -10.54
C THR A 73 1.14 5.64 -10.89
N LYS A 74 1.43 4.42 -11.34
CA LYS A 74 0.40 3.42 -11.66
C LYS A 74 -0.50 3.12 -10.46
N LEU A 75 0.06 2.79 -9.30
CA LEU A 75 -0.72 2.49 -8.10
C LEU A 75 -1.60 3.68 -7.69
N THR A 76 -1.11 4.90 -7.84
CA THR A 76 -1.89 6.11 -7.54
C THR A 76 -3.10 6.25 -8.47
N GLU A 77 -2.96 5.93 -9.75
CA GLU A 77 -4.08 5.90 -10.70
C GLU A 77 -5.09 4.81 -10.33
N ASP A 78 -4.63 3.59 -10.04
CA ASP A 78 -5.49 2.47 -9.64
C ASP A 78 -6.27 2.80 -8.35
N LEU A 79 -5.64 3.47 -7.38
CA LEU A 79 -6.29 3.90 -6.14
C LEU A 79 -7.30 5.03 -6.35
N LYS A 80 -7.07 5.95 -7.30
CA LYS A 80 -8.05 6.98 -7.68
C LYS A 80 -9.31 6.36 -8.27
N GLU A 81 -9.14 5.42 -9.19
CA GLU A 81 -10.26 4.70 -9.82
C GLU A 81 -11.04 3.90 -8.77
N LEU A 82 -10.33 3.20 -7.89
CA LEU A 82 -10.95 2.48 -6.79
C LEU A 82 -11.75 3.42 -5.88
N ALA A 83 -11.17 4.55 -5.46
CA ALA A 83 -11.82 5.46 -4.54
C ALA A 83 -13.15 6.01 -5.12
N ALA A 84 -13.18 6.33 -6.41
CA ALA A 84 -14.39 6.73 -7.11
C ALA A 84 -15.43 5.58 -7.17
N TYR A 85 -14.98 4.38 -7.52
CA TYR A 85 -15.83 3.18 -7.56
C TYR A 85 -16.44 2.86 -6.17
N GLU A 86 -15.63 2.95 -5.12
CA GLU A 86 -16.05 2.67 -3.74
C GLU A 86 -17.12 3.66 -3.28
N ALA A 87 -17.00 4.94 -3.62
CA ALA A 87 -18.01 5.94 -3.31
C ALA A 87 -19.37 5.58 -3.94
N GLU A 88 -19.39 5.25 -5.24
CA GLU A 88 -20.60 4.81 -5.93
C GLU A 88 -21.17 3.52 -5.35
N TRP A 89 -20.30 2.54 -5.06
CA TRP A 89 -20.72 1.27 -4.50
C TRP A 89 -21.39 1.45 -3.14
N ASN A 90 -20.82 2.29 -2.27
CA ASN A 90 -21.40 2.57 -0.95
C ASN A 90 -22.80 3.20 -1.06
N VAL A 91 -22.99 4.17 -1.96
CA VAL A 91 -24.32 4.76 -2.23
C VAL A 91 -25.32 3.72 -2.71
N LYS A 92 -24.92 2.86 -3.67
CA LYS A 92 -25.77 1.79 -4.20
C LYS A 92 -26.16 0.79 -3.10
N ALA A 93 -25.20 0.40 -2.25
CA ALA A 93 -25.43 -0.51 -1.14
C ALA A 93 -26.40 0.06 -0.09
N LEU A 94 -26.26 1.34 0.25
CA LEU A 94 -27.16 2.05 1.17
C LEU A 94 -28.57 2.19 0.58
N GLY A 95 -28.69 2.67 -0.66
CA GLY A 95 -29.98 2.86 -1.34
C GLY A 95 -30.76 1.57 -1.59
N ALA A 96 -30.08 0.42 -1.69
CA ALA A 96 -30.75 -0.87 -1.78
C ALA A 96 -31.40 -1.34 -0.46
N ASN A 97 -30.99 -0.76 0.67
CA ASN A 97 -31.43 -1.15 2.02
C ASN A 97 -32.28 -0.07 2.72
N VAL A 98 -32.19 1.18 2.28
CA VAL A 98 -32.91 2.32 2.86
C VAL A 98 -33.64 3.07 1.75
N ASN A 99 -34.93 3.35 1.95
CA ASN A 99 -35.73 4.15 1.02
C ASN A 99 -35.46 5.65 1.23
N ALA A 100 -34.26 6.09 0.82
CA ALA A 100 -33.81 7.47 0.86
C ALA A 100 -32.94 7.79 -0.37
N GLU A 101 -32.87 9.06 -0.75
CA GLU A 101 -31.96 9.52 -1.80
C GLU A 101 -30.60 9.84 -1.20
N PHE A 102 -29.57 9.13 -1.64
CA PHE A 102 -28.19 9.33 -1.20
C PHE A 102 -27.40 10.14 -2.23
N VAL A 103 -26.59 11.07 -1.75
CA VAL A 103 -25.64 11.86 -2.52
C VAL A 103 -24.34 11.07 -2.71
N THR A 104 -23.92 10.90 -3.96
CA THR A 104 -22.59 10.37 -4.29
C THR A 104 -21.56 11.49 -4.25
N PRO A 105 -20.50 11.37 -3.42
CA PRO A 105 -19.43 12.37 -3.44
C PRO A 105 -18.66 12.33 -4.77
N GLY A 106 -18.13 13.49 -5.18
CA GLY A 106 -17.34 13.58 -6.41
C GLY A 106 -16.00 12.84 -6.28
N ALA A 107 -15.52 12.22 -7.37
CA ALA A 107 -14.27 11.46 -7.36
C ALA A 107 -13.06 12.29 -6.86
N GLU A 108 -12.95 13.56 -7.28
CA GLU A 108 -11.89 14.46 -6.81
C GLU A 108 -11.97 14.75 -5.31
N GLN A 109 -13.19 14.87 -4.78
CA GLN A 109 -13.42 15.11 -3.36
C GLN A 109 -13.03 13.89 -2.52
N VAL A 110 -13.39 12.70 -2.98
CA VAL A 110 -12.99 11.44 -2.33
C VAL A 110 -11.47 11.32 -2.37
N TRP A 111 -10.85 11.54 -3.54
CA TRP A 111 -9.39 11.45 -3.67
C TRP A 111 -8.66 12.46 -2.77
N ALA A 112 -9.16 13.69 -2.69
CA ALA A 112 -8.63 14.66 -1.75
C ALA A 112 -8.70 14.15 -0.30
N ALA A 113 -9.82 13.53 0.11
CA ALA A 113 -9.92 12.92 1.44
C ALA A 113 -8.85 11.81 1.63
N VAL A 114 -8.62 10.96 0.64
CA VAL A 114 -7.56 9.92 0.68
C VAL A 114 -6.18 10.54 0.91
N GLU A 115 -5.84 11.62 0.19
CA GLU A 115 -4.54 12.28 0.30
C GLU A 115 -4.35 13.03 1.62
N PHE A 116 -5.39 13.71 2.11
CA PHE A 116 -5.29 14.58 3.28
C PHE A 116 -5.51 13.86 4.62
N GLN A 117 -6.26 12.77 4.65
CA GLN A 117 -6.54 12.07 5.90
C GLN A 117 -5.36 11.16 6.29
N PRO A 118 -4.81 11.31 7.51
CA PRO A 118 -3.72 10.47 7.96
C PRO A 118 -4.21 9.03 8.23
N LEU A 119 -3.36 8.05 7.95
CA LEU A 119 -3.60 6.66 8.34
C LEU A 119 -3.35 6.48 9.83
N SER A 120 -4.25 5.78 10.52
CA SER A 120 -4.12 5.45 11.94
C SER A 120 -3.36 4.13 12.16
N LEU A 121 -2.08 4.08 11.80
CA LEU A 121 -1.27 2.86 11.94
C LEU A 121 -0.61 2.78 13.33
N SER A 122 -0.96 1.77 14.13
CA SER A 122 -0.27 1.44 15.39
C SER A 122 -0.12 2.65 16.34
N ASP A 123 -1.22 3.35 16.59
CA ASP A 123 -1.33 4.53 17.46
C ASP A 123 -0.52 5.77 17.00
N LYS A 124 -0.04 5.79 15.75
CA LYS A 124 0.62 6.96 15.17
C LYS A 124 -0.02 7.35 13.84
N PRO A 125 -0.32 8.65 13.62
CA PRO A 125 -0.73 9.11 12.31
C PRO A 125 0.43 8.96 11.33
N VAL A 126 0.15 8.32 10.20
CA VAL A 126 1.08 8.22 9.06
C VAL A 126 0.47 8.99 7.91
N ASP A 127 1.25 9.89 7.33
CA ASP A 127 0.84 10.63 6.14
C ASP A 127 0.77 9.70 4.93
N PHE A 128 -0.31 9.76 4.15
CA PHE A 128 -0.53 8.88 3.00
C PHE A 128 0.49 9.11 1.90
N THR A 129 0.80 10.37 1.57
CA THR A 129 1.81 10.68 0.54
C THR A 129 3.18 10.15 0.94
N LYS A 130 3.54 10.24 2.22
CA LYS A 130 4.77 9.67 2.79
C LYS A 130 4.77 8.15 2.81
N LEU A 131 3.64 7.50 3.03
CA LEU A 131 3.53 6.05 2.90
C LEU A 131 3.81 5.63 1.45
N MET A 132 3.24 6.34 0.49
CA MET A 132 3.33 6.05 -0.95
C MET A 132 4.72 6.33 -1.55
N SER A 133 5.41 7.39 -1.12
CA SER A 133 6.78 7.69 -1.59
C SER A 133 7.86 7.03 -0.73
N GLY A 134 7.67 7.00 0.59
CA GLY A 134 8.71 6.59 1.54
C GLY A 134 9.07 5.11 1.48
N TRP A 135 8.16 4.25 1.01
CA TRP A 135 8.49 2.83 0.83
C TRP A 135 9.50 2.65 -0.31
N GLY A 136 9.33 3.32 -1.45
CA GLY A 136 10.20 3.21 -2.62
C GLY A 136 11.63 3.60 -2.27
N GLU A 137 11.79 4.77 -1.65
CA GLU A 137 13.08 5.24 -1.11
C GLU A 137 13.72 4.23 -0.15
N THR A 138 12.93 3.67 0.76
CA THR A 138 13.40 2.68 1.75
C THR A 138 13.88 1.39 1.07
N GLU A 139 13.18 0.92 0.05
CA GLU A 139 13.52 -0.31 -0.66
C GLU A 139 14.73 -0.12 -1.59
N VAL A 140 14.82 1.01 -2.30
CA VAL A 140 16.01 1.39 -3.07
C VAL A 140 17.23 1.42 -2.15
N ALA A 141 17.13 2.13 -1.01
CA ALA A 141 18.20 2.23 -0.04
C ALA A 141 18.62 0.86 0.52
N ARG A 142 17.66 -0.03 0.81
CA ARG A 142 17.93 -1.41 1.27
C ARG A 142 18.75 -2.19 0.24
N LEU A 143 18.34 -2.17 -1.02
CA LEU A 143 19.00 -2.95 -2.07
C LEU A 143 20.39 -2.40 -2.39
N VAL A 144 20.53 -1.09 -2.55
CA VAL A 144 21.82 -0.42 -2.79
C VAL A 144 22.78 -0.63 -1.61
N THR A 145 22.28 -0.51 -0.37
CA THR A 145 23.10 -0.77 0.83
C THR A 145 23.51 -2.24 0.91
N GLY A 146 22.62 -3.17 0.55
CA GLY A 146 22.94 -4.59 0.46
C GLY A 146 24.08 -4.88 -0.51
N VAL A 147 24.05 -4.26 -1.69
CA VAL A 147 25.13 -4.35 -2.68
C VAL A 147 26.44 -3.79 -2.12
N LYS A 148 26.40 -2.58 -1.53
CA LYS A 148 27.57 -1.94 -0.89
C LYS A 148 28.18 -2.83 0.19
N MET A 149 27.36 -3.38 1.08
CA MET A 149 27.80 -4.25 2.16
C MET A 149 28.46 -5.52 1.63
N GLY A 150 27.91 -6.12 0.58
CA GLY A 150 28.52 -7.28 -0.05
C GLY A 150 29.93 -7.00 -0.58
N PHE A 151 30.14 -5.84 -1.24
CA PHE A 151 31.47 -5.43 -1.68
C PHE A 151 32.45 -5.18 -0.52
N VAL A 152 31.99 -4.49 0.53
CA VAL A 152 32.79 -4.19 1.73
C VAL A 152 33.22 -5.48 2.45
N GLN A 153 32.34 -6.48 2.48
CA GLN A 153 32.61 -7.80 3.08
C GLN A 153 33.47 -8.72 2.20
N GLY A 154 33.92 -8.25 1.03
CA GLY A 154 34.73 -9.07 0.12
C GLY A 154 33.96 -10.18 -0.60
N GLN A 155 32.62 -10.13 -0.63
CA GLN A 155 31.81 -11.10 -1.37
C GLN A 155 32.07 -10.99 -2.88
N THR A 156 31.98 -12.10 -3.61
CA THR A 156 32.02 -12.09 -5.09
C THR A 156 30.75 -11.48 -5.66
N THR A 157 30.80 -10.94 -6.88
CA THR A 157 29.61 -10.40 -7.57
C THR A 157 28.44 -11.40 -7.59
N ARG A 158 28.71 -12.69 -7.78
CA ARG A 158 27.70 -13.76 -7.74
C ARG A 158 27.08 -13.94 -6.35
N GLN A 159 27.87 -13.86 -5.28
CA GLN A 159 27.37 -13.91 -3.91
C GLN A 159 26.49 -12.68 -3.59
N ILE A 160 26.92 -11.48 -4.01
CA ILE A 160 26.15 -10.25 -3.85
C ILE A 160 24.80 -10.37 -4.54
N VAL A 161 24.78 -10.80 -5.80
CA VAL A 161 23.54 -11.03 -6.56
C VAL A 161 22.64 -12.03 -5.86
N LYS A 162 23.18 -13.16 -5.39
CA LYS A 162 22.39 -14.16 -4.67
C LYS A 162 21.77 -13.60 -3.39
N ASN A 163 22.52 -12.83 -2.61
CA ASN A 163 22.08 -12.30 -1.32
C ASN A 163 21.09 -11.12 -1.47
N VAL A 164 21.24 -10.30 -2.51
CA VAL A 164 20.40 -9.13 -2.71
C VAL A 164 19.14 -9.48 -3.47
N VAL A 165 19.25 -10.20 -4.59
CA VAL A 165 18.13 -10.44 -5.53
C VAL A 165 17.76 -11.91 -5.72
N GLY A 166 18.55 -12.85 -5.19
CA GLY A 166 18.22 -14.27 -5.20
C GLY A 166 17.11 -14.63 -4.23
N ALA A 167 16.67 -15.89 -4.28
CA ALA A 167 15.64 -16.41 -3.39
C ALA A 167 16.09 -16.32 -1.92
N GLY A 168 15.22 -15.80 -1.07
CA GLY A 168 15.49 -15.47 0.33
C GLY A 168 16.30 -14.18 0.55
N GLY A 169 16.61 -13.44 -0.52
CA GLY A 169 17.40 -12.22 -0.48
C GLY A 169 16.62 -10.97 -0.08
N LEU A 170 17.30 -9.82 -0.10
CA LEU A 170 16.71 -8.52 0.27
C LEU A 170 15.52 -8.12 -0.62
N ALA A 171 15.54 -8.48 -1.91
CA ALA A 171 14.43 -8.20 -2.83
C ALA A 171 13.13 -8.92 -2.42
N ASP A 172 13.20 -10.12 -1.84
CA ASP A 172 12.00 -10.82 -1.33
C ASP A 172 11.41 -10.10 -0.10
N ILE A 173 12.25 -9.46 0.72
CA ILE A 173 11.78 -8.60 1.81
C ILE A 173 11.11 -7.34 1.24
N SER A 174 11.72 -6.76 0.21
CA SER A 174 11.22 -5.56 -0.47
C SER A 174 9.84 -5.81 -1.09
N GLU A 175 9.66 -6.96 -1.75
CA GLU A 175 8.40 -7.39 -2.34
C GLU A 175 7.29 -7.57 -1.29
N ARG A 176 7.60 -8.20 -0.14
CA ARG A 176 6.63 -8.35 0.97
C ARG A 176 6.23 -7.02 1.60
N ASN A 177 7.18 -6.09 1.73
CA ASN A 177 6.93 -4.76 2.25
C ASN A 177 6.03 -3.96 1.30
N ALA A 178 6.36 -3.95 0.02
CA ALA A 178 5.56 -3.31 -1.02
C ALA A 178 4.14 -3.88 -1.03
N ALA A 179 3.98 -5.20 -0.92
CA ALA A 179 2.67 -5.84 -0.82
C ALA A 179 1.86 -5.37 0.40
N THR A 180 2.54 -5.08 1.51
CA THR A 180 1.91 -4.52 2.72
C THR A 180 1.45 -3.08 2.49
N VAL A 181 2.28 -2.27 1.82
CA VAL A 181 1.95 -0.88 1.46
C VAL A 181 0.73 -0.84 0.54
N ILE A 182 0.70 -1.66 -0.52
CA ILE A 182 -0.44 -1.77 -1.44
C ILE A 182 -1.74 -2.07 -0.69
N ARG A 183 -1.74 -3.13 0.15
CA ARG A 183 -2.93 -3.54 0.91
C ARG A 183 -3.40 -2.45 1.86
N THR A 184 -2.46 -1.73 2.48
CA THR A 184 -2.75 -0.62 3.40
C THR A 184 -3.33 0.57 2.65
N ALA A 185 -2.72 0.97 1.54
CA ALA A 185 -3.18 2.08 0.71
C ALA A 185 -4.58 1.82 0.13
N LEU A 186 -4.83 0.59 -0.33
CA LEU A 186 -6.13 0.17 -0.85
C LEU A 186 -7.22 0.20 0.23
N SER A 187 -6.89 -0.31 1.42
CA SER A 187 -7.82 -0.27 2.57
C SER A 187 -8.11 1.17 3.00
N HIS A 188 -7.09 2.04 3.01
CA HIS A 188 -7.24 3.47 3.28
C HIS A 188 -8.17 4.15 2.28
N ALA A 189 -7.92 3.95 0.98
CA ALA A 189 -8.74 4.53 -0.09
C ALA A 189 -10.22 4.13 0.00
N SER A 190 -10.50 2.84 0.22
CA SER A 190 -11.88 2.34 0.40
C SER A 190 -12.55 2.92 1.65
N ASN A 191 -11.83 3.00 2.77
CA ASN A 191 -12.36 3.55 4.01
C ASN A 191 -12.68 5.05 3.88
N GLU A 192 -11.81 5.83 3.24
CA GLU A 192 -12.05 7.26 3.03
C GLU A 192 -13.18 7.51 2.03
N ALA A 193 -13.30 6.69 0.99
CA ALA A 193 -14.47 6.72 0.10
C ALA A 193 -15.78 6.48 0.86
N ARG A 194 -15.80 5.48 1.74
CA ARG A 194 -16.96 5.21 2.60
C ARG A 194 -17.25 6.36 3.56
N ASN A 195 -16.22 6.92 4.18
CA ASN A 195 -16.33 8.03 5.14
C ASN A 195 -16.86 9.31 4.47
N GLU A 196 -16.35 9.62 3.28
CA GLU A 196 -16.84 10.72 2.46
C GLU A 196 -18.32 10.53 2.10
N THR A 197 -18.72 9.33 1.67
CA THR A 197 -20.12 9.01 1.42
C THR A 197 -20.97 9.23 2.69
N TYR A 198 -20.50 8.79 3.86
CA TYR A 198 -21.26 9.01 5.11
C TYR A 198 -21.39 10.49 5.45
N ARG A 199 -20.35 11.28 5.24
CA ARG A 199 -20.35 12.72 5.53
C ARG A 199 -21.25 13.52 4.60
N GLN A 200 -21.31 13.17 3.32
CA GLN A 200 -22.25 13.80 2.37
C GLN A 200 -23.72 13.46 2.65
N ASN A 201 -23.98 12.40 3.42
CA ASN A 201 -25.31 11.91 3.74
C ASN A 201 -25.57 11.92 5.25
N GLY A 202 -24.99 12.89 5.97
CA GLY A 202 -25.10 12.99 7.43
C GLY A 202 -26.50 13.38 7.94
N ASP A 203 -27.41 13.78 7.04
CA ASP A 203 -28.84 13.96 7.29
C ASP A 203 -29.61 12.62 7.39
N ILE A 204 -29.06 11.55 6.78
CA ILE A 204 -29.62 10.19 6.79
C ILE A 204 -28.82 9.27 7.72
N ILE A 205 -27.49 9.43 7.75
CA ILE A 205 -26.56 8.55 8.47
C ILE A 205 -26.07 9.23 9.74
N GLU A 206 -26.63 8.82 10.88
CA GLU A 206 -26.29 9.42 12.18
C GLU A 206 -24.97 8.88 12.77
N LYS A 207 -24.75 7.57 12.66
CA LYS A 207 -23.65 6.86 13.30
C LYS A 207 -23.15 5.72 12.42
N TYR A 208 -21.91 5.32 12.65
CA TYR A 208 -21.38 4.05 12.15
C TYR A 208 -21.11 3.09 13.30
N GLU A 209 -21.18 1.79 13.01
CA GLU A 209 -20.81 0.71 13.92
C GLU A 209 -19.48 0.09 13.48
N TRP A 210 -18.60 -0.22 14.43
CA TRP A 210 -17.39 -0.97 14.15
C TRP A 210 -17.68 -2.46 14.24
N VAL A 211 -17.52 -3.15 13.12
CA VAL A 211 -17.75 -4.59 13.02
C VAL A 211 -16.43 -5.29 12.74
N SER A 212 -16.07 -6.24 13.60
CA SER A 212 -14.86 -7.05 13.53
C SER A 212 -15.21 -8.53 13.36
N THR A 213 -14.46 -9.24 12.52
CA THR A 213 -14.47 -10.70 12.53
C THR A 213 -13.72 -11.17 13.78
N LEU A 214 -14.44 -11.65 14.79
CA LEU A 214 -13.88 -12.14 16.07
C LEU A 214 -13.38 -13.59 15.93
N ASP A 215 -12.09 -13.73 15.62
CA ASP A 215 -11.37 -15.00 15.54
C ASP A 215 -10.08 -14.96 16.39
N SER A 216 -9.29 -16.04 16.33
CA SER A 216 -8.03 -16.17 17.09
C SER A 216 -6.92 -15.17 16.71
N ARG A 217 -7.08 -14.47 15.57
CA ARG A 217 -6.14 -13.50 15.00
C ARG A 217 -6.62 -12.06 15.10
N THR A 218 -7.88 -11.80 15.46
CA THR A 218 -8.38 -10.43 15.68
C THR A 218 -7.50 -9.71 16.70
N SER A 219 -7.11 -8.47 16.42
CA SER A 219 -6.33 -7.68 17.37
C SER A 219 -7.16 -7.31 18.60
N THR A 220 -6.49 -7.06 19.73
CA THR A 220 -7.17 -6.63 20.97
C THR A 220 -7.99 -5.35 20.77
N ILE A 221 -7.49 -4.42 19.94
CA ILE A 221 -8.17 -3.16 19.66
C ILE A 221 -9.46 -3.37 18.85
N CYS A 222 -9.44 -4.24 17.84
CA CYS A 222 -10.64 -4.59 17.07
C CYS A 222 -11.66 -5.31 17.93
N ARG A 223 -11.24 -6.27 18.78
CA ARG A 223 -12.14 -6.93 19.74
C ARG A 223 -12.78 -5.96 20.73
N ALA A 224 -12.02 -4.97 21.20
CA ALA A 224 -12.52 -3.99 22.16
C ALA A 224 -13.51 -3.00 21.53
N ARG A 225 -13.41 -2.76 20.22
CA ARG A 225 -14.25 -1.80 19.47
C ARG A 225 -15.47 -2.45 18.81
N ASP A 226 -15.50 -3.77 18.71
CA ASP A 226 -16.61 -4.50 18.07
C ASP A 226 -17.97 -4.16 18.70
N GLY A 227 -18.95 -3.82 17.86
CA GLY A 227 -20.30 -3.42 18.26
C GLY A 227 -20.43 -2.01 18.86
N MET A 228 -19.32 -1.28 19.02
CA MET A 228 -19.39 0.13 19.43
C MET A 228 -19.81 1.01 18.26
N THR A 229 -20.46 2.14 18.57
CA THR A 229 -20.93 3.10 17.58
C THR A 229 -20.36 4.49 17.83
N TRP A 230 -20.12 5.23 16.75
CA TRP A 230 -19.62 6.61 16.81
C TRP A 230 -20.35 7.51 15.82
N GLU A 231 -20.38 8.79 16.13
CA GLU A 231 -20.78 9.82 15.17
C GLU A 231 -19.78 9.89 14.01
N ILE A 232 -20.29 10.19 12.81
CA ILE A 232 -19.48 10.32 11.60
C ILE A 232 -18.37 11.37 11.84
N GLY A 233 -17.12 10.99 11.57
CA GLY A 233 -15.95 11.85 11.74
C GLY A 233 -15.45 12.07 13.18
N LYS A 234 -16.07 11.46 14.21
CA LYS A 234 -15.66 11.65 15.62
C LYS A 234 -15.08 10.41 16.30
N GLY A 235 -15.18 9.23 15.68
CA GLY A 235 -14.65 7.98 16.21
C GLY A 235 -13.39 7.49 15.50
N PRO A 236 -12.73 6.43 16.02
CA PRO A 236 -11.58 5.81 15.38
C PRO A 236 -11.98 5.15 14.07
N MET A 237 -11.18 5.35 13.02
CA MET A 237 -11.41 4.75 11.70
C MET A 237 -10.43 3.62 11.43
N PRO A 238 -10.86 2.55 10.72
CA PRO A 238 -9.92 1.55 10.20
C PRO A 238 -9.01 2.17 9.12
N PRO A 239 -7.80 1.64 8.89
CA PRO A 239 -7.18 0.49 9.56
C PRO A 239 -6.69 0.81 10.99
N ALA A 240 -6.65 -0.22 11.85
CA ALA A 240 -6.20 -0.14 13.25
C ALA A 240 -5.24 -1.28 13.61
#